data_AF-A0A9E1UVK7-F1
#
_entry.id   AF-A0A9E1UVK7-F1
#
_cell.length_a   1.000
_cell.length_b   1.000
_cell.length_c   1.000
_cell.angle_alpha   90.00
_cell.angle_beta   90.00
_cell.angle_gamma   90.00
#
_symmetry.space_group_name_H-M   'P 1'
#
loop_
_entity.id
_entity.type
_entity.pdbx_description
1 polymer ?
#
loop_
_entity_poly.entity_id
_entity_poly.type
_entity_poly.pdbx_seq_one_letter_code
_entity_poly.pdbx_strand_id
1 'polypeptide(L)'
;MRVLVPLVLLVLSVTFLGPLHAAEPPNLLRNPSLEKAADGAVPDWSIGGEVSSWSTERARTGENALLVKDASPKLGSNVSSYKVPVSAEKPYTIGAWSWGVSGSGLGFYVRCLDAAGKGLPAPNEHYHRALSSRKRRWTR
;
A
#
# COMPACT_ATOMS: atom_id res chain seq x y z
N MET A 1 -63.91 -7.72 -44.89
CA MET A 1 -63.29 -6.46 -44.42
C MET A 1 -62.60 -6.74 -43.08
N ARG A 2 -61.29 -6.52 -43.06
CA ARG A 2 -60.23 -6.57 -42.01
C ARG A 2 -60.52 -7.11 -40.58
N VAL A 3 -59.63 -8.03 -40.19
CA VAL A 3 -59.35 -8.63 -38.88
C VAL A 3 -58.57 -7.67 -37.98
N LEU A 4 -58.80 -7.69 -36.66
CA LEU A 4 -57.94 -7.05 -35.66
C LEU A 4 -57.66 -8.04 -34.52
N VAL A 5 -56.42 -8.54 -34.48
CA VAL A 5 -55.82 -9.31 -33.37
C VAL A 5 -55.07 -8.31 -32.49
N PRO A 6 -55.24 -8.29 -31.16
CA PRO A 6 -54.46 -7.41 -30.31
C PRO A 6 -53.06 -8.01 -30.10
N LEU A 7 -52.07 -7.25 -30.55
CA LEU A 7 -50.64 -7.48 -30.34
C LEU A 7 -50.30 -7.25 -28.86
N VAL A 8 -50.06 -8.32 -28.11
CA VAL A 8 -49.51 -8.22 -26.74
C VAL A 8 -47.99 -8.00 -26.86
N LEU A 9 -47.54 -6.79 -26.57
CA LEU A 9 -46.11 -6.45 -26.53
C LEU A 9 -45.55 -6.83 -25.14
N LEU A 10 -44.86 -7.96 -25.06
CA LEU A 10 -44.09 -8.35 -23.89
C LEU A 10 -42.73 -7.64 -23.92
N VAL A 11 -42.56 -6.57 -23.14
CA VAL A 11 -41.26 -5.92 -22.94
C VAL A 11 -40.50 -6.69 -21.87
N LEU A 12 -39.56 -7.53 -22.29
CA LEU A 12 -38.63 -8.23 -21.40
C LEU A 12 -37.46 -7.29 -21.07
N SER A 13 -37.58 -6.54 -19.98
CA SER A 13 -36.49 -5.71 -19.45
C SER A 13 -35.42 -6.60 -18.82
N VAL A 14 -34.41 -7.01 -19.58
CA VAL A 14 -33.21 -7.67 -19.04
C VAL A 14 -32.38 -6.60 -18.33
N THR A 15 -32.52 -6.48 -17.02
CA THR A 15 -31.60 -5.69 -16.19
C THR A 15 -30.30 -6.47 -16.03
N PHE A 16 -29.30 -6.13 -16.84
CA PHE A 16 -27.92 -6.52 -16.59
C PHE A 16 -27.45 -5.83 -15.29
N LEU A 17 -27.63 -6.51 -14.15
CA LEU A 17 -26.85 -6.22 -12.94
C LEU A 17 -25.43 -6.74 -13.18
N GLY A 18 -24.61 -5.93 -13.86
CA GLY A 18 -23.17 -6.13 -13.83
C GLY A 18 -22.68 -6.00 -12.38
N PRO A 19 -21.69 -6.80 -11.94
CA PRO A 19 -21.10 -6.63 -10.63
C PRO A 19 -20.55 -5.20 -10.52
N LEU A 20 -21.06 -4.45 -9.54
CA LEU A 20 -20.48 -3.20 -9.09
C LEU A 20 -19.10 -3.54 -8.49
N HIS A 21 -18.08 -3.63 -9.34
CA HIS A 21 -16.71 -3.59 -8.86
C HIS A 21 -16.49 -2.16 -8.37
N ALA A 22 -16.59 -1.96 -7.05
CA ALA A 22 -16.06 -0.77 -6.43
C ALA A 22 -14.57 -0.73 -6.76
N ALA A 23 -14.18 0.20 -7.62
CA ALA A 23 -12.77 0.40 -7.96
C ALA A 23 -12.00 0.67 -6.67
N GLU A 24 -10.87 -0.03 -6.47
CA GLU A 24 -10.00 0.31 -5.35
C GLU A 24 -9.57 1.77 -5.49
N PRO A 25 -9.55 2.54 -4.39
CA PRO A 25 -9.04 3.90 -4.42
C PRO A 25 -7.64 3.94 -5.03
N PRO A 26 -7.30 4.97 -5.83
CA PRO A 26 -6.00 5.05 -6.46
C PRO A 26 -4.90 5.05 -5.41
N ASN A 27 -3.83 4.28 -5.66
CA ASN A 27 -2.67 4.31 -4.78
C ASN A 27 -1.91 5.63 -4.97
N LEU A 28 -1.77 6.37 -3.87
CA LEU A 28 -1.10 7.68 -3.88
C LEU A 28 0.43 7.57 -3.81
N LEU A 29 0.96 6.40 -3.40
CA LEU A 29 2.39 6.18 -3.37
C LEU A 29 2.94 6.02 -4.78
N ARG A 30 4.08 6.65 -5.02
CA ARG A 30 4.86 6.44 -6.23
C ARG A 30 5.68 5.17 -6.08
N ASN A 31 5.72 4.37 -7.15
CA ASN A 31 6.43 3.10 -7.19
C ASN A 31 6.13 2.17 -5.98
N PRO A 32 4.85 1.90 -5.65
CA PRO A 32 4.49 1.18 -4.41
C PRO A 32 4.88 -0.30 -4.42
N SER A 33 5.15 -0.86 -5.61
CA SER A 33 5.63 -2.23 -5.79
C SER A 33 7.15 -2.34 -5.76
N LEU A 34 7.89 -1.22 -5.74
CA LEU A 34 9.35 -1.15 -5.79
C LEU A 34 9.98 -1.65 -7.11
N GLU A 35 9.16 -2.00 -8.11
CA GLU A 35 9.62 -2.62 -9.36
C GLU A 35 10.33 -1.65 -10.32
N LYS A 36 10.20 -0.33 -10.14
CA LYS A 36 10.94 0.65 -10.96
C LYS A 36 12.39 0.81 -10.49
N ALA A 37 13.08 -0.27 -10.14
CA ALA A 37 14.47 -0.22 -9.69
C ALA A 37 15.42 0.05 -10.87
N ALA A 38 16.41 0.93 -10.67
CA ALA A 38 17.44 1.24 -11.65
C ALA A 38 18.75 1.61 -10.93
N ASP A 39 19.88 1.11 -11.41
CA ASP A 39 21.23 1.45 -10.90
C ASP A 39 21.39 1.30 -9.38
N GLY A 40 20.79 0.26 -8.81
CA GLY A 40 20.84 -0.01 -7.36
C GLY A 40 19.96 0.91 -6.50
N ALA A 41 19.16 1.77 -7.12
CA ALA A 41 18.21 2.65 -6.47
C ALA A 41 16.76 2.27 -6.80
N VAL A 42 15.85 2.64 -5.90
CA VAL A 42 14.41 2.55 -6.10
C VAL A 42 13.86 3.98 -6.08
N PRO A 43 13.53 4.58 -7.23
CA PRO A 43 13.01 5.94 -7.30
C PRO A 43 11.79 6.13 -6.40
N ASP A 44 11.68 7.34 -5.86
CA ASP A 44 10.67 7.74 -4.87
C ASP A 44 10.76 7.00 -3.52
N TRP A 45 11.82 6.24 -3.27
CA TRP A 45 12.10 5.61 -1.99
C TRP A 45 13.55 5.84 -1.58
N SER A 46 13.78 5.94 -0.27
CA SER A 46 15.12 6.16 0.29
C SER A 46 15.34 5.27 1.50
N ILE A 47 16.50 4.62 1.52
CA ILE A 47 17.02 3.91 2.70
C ILE A 47 18.00 4.85 3.41
N GLY A 48 17.76 5.09 4.69
CA GLY A 48 18.64 5.86 5.58
C GLY A 48 19.20 5.06 6.74
N GLY A 49 18.97 3.74 6.79
CA GLY A 49 19.46 2.85 7.86
C GLY A 49 20.25 1.66 7.30
N GLU A 50 21.26 1.21 8.06
CA GLU A 50 22.26 0.23 7.62
C GLU A 50 21.72 -1.20 7.47
N VAL A 51 20.63 -1.51 8.16
CA VAL A 51 20.05 -2.87 8.22
C VAL A 51 18.98 -3.09 7.16
N SER A 52 18.77 -2.13 6.27
CA SER A 52 17.76 -2.15 5.21
C SER A 52 18.41 -2.21 3.84
N SER A 53 17.85 -2.99 2.93
CA SER A 53 18.37 -3.15 1.57
C SER A 53 17.25 -3.45 0.58
N TRP A 54 17.47 -3.09 -0.69
CA TRP A 54 16.66 -3.60 -1.80
C TRP A 54 17.06 -5.04 -2.08
N SER A 55 16.08 -5.91 -2.32
CA SER A 55 16.30 -7.35 -2.48
C SER A 55 15.38 -7.94 -3.51
N THR A 56 15.89 -8.92 -4.25
CA THR A 56 15.13 -9.79 -5.16
C THR A 56 14.93 -11.21 -4.62
N GLU A 57 15.36 -11.47 -3.37
CA GLU A 57 15.30 -12.81 -2.76
C GLU A 57 13.84 -13.25 -2.51
N ARG A 58 12.97 -12.31 -2.13
CA ARG A 58 11.58 -12.61 -1.78
C ARG A 58 10.67 -11.39 -1.93
N ALA A 59 9.87 -11.39 -2.99
CA ALA A 59 8.83 -10.40 -3.23
C ALA A 59 7.42 -10.99 -3.08
N ARG A 60 6.45 -10.14 -2.69
CA ARG A 60 5.02 -10.53 -2.60
C ARG A 60 4.42 -10.76 -3.98
N THR A 61 4.84 -9.93 -4.91
CA THR A 61 4.48 -9.84 -6.33
C THR A 61 5.68 -9.24 -7.04
N GLY A 62 5.91 -9.58 -8.30
CA GLY A 62 7.08 -9.08 -9.02
C GLY A 62 8.39 -9.66 -8.47
N GLU A 63 9.46 -8.89 -8.57
CA GLU A 63 10.81 -9.33 -8.23
C GLU A 63 11.40 -8.55 -7.06
N ASN A 64 10.99 -7.30 -6.85
CA ASN A 64 11.66 -6.40 -5.92
C ASN A 64 10.95 -6.30 -4.57
N ALA A 65 11.75 -6.20 -3.50
CA ALA A 65 11.27 -6.06 -2.14
C ALA A 65 12.22 -5.22 -1.27
N LEU A 66 11.69 -4.73 -0.15
CA LEU A 66 12.50 -4.21 0.95
C LEU A 66 12.86 -5.35 1.90
N LEU A 67 14.15 -5.57 2.12
CA LEU A 67 14.68 -6.50 3.11
C LEU A 67 15.21 -5.72 4.32
N VAL A 68 14.81 -6.15 5.52
CA VAL A 68 15.40 -5.70 6.78
C VAL A 68 16.09 -6.89 7.45
N LYS A 69 17.40 -6.81 7.63
CA LYS A 69 18.22 -7.82 8.31
C LYS A 69 19.08 -7.13 9.34
N ASP A 70 18.63 -7.21 10.59
CA ASP A 70 19.30 -6.60 11.72
C ASP A 70 19.91 -7.66 12.64
N ALA A 71 21.23 -7.57 12.85
CA ALA A 71 21.98 -8.43 13.76
C ALA A 71 22.58 -7.64 14.94
N SER A 72 22.28 -6.34 15.05
CA SER A 72 22.87 -5.43 16.04
C SER A 72 21.79 -4.78 16.89
N PRO A 73 21.91 -4.79 18.23
CA PRO A 73 20.97 -4.06 19.08
C PRO A 73 21.13 -2.53 19.00
N LYS A 74 22.11 -2.03 18.24
CA LYS A 74 22.45 -0.60 18.15
C LYS A 74 22.02 0.04 16.83
N LEU A 75 21.63 -0.76 15.84
CA LEU A 75 21.24 -0.27 14.52
C LEU A 75 19.72 -0.18 14.42
N GLY A 76 19.26 0.44 13.33
CA GLY A 76 17.84 0.56 13.05
C GLY A 76 17.55 0.66 11.57
N SER A 77 16.37 0.19 11.18
CA SER A 77 15.84 0.40 9.84
C SER A 77 15.23 1.80 9.75
N ASN A 78 15.51 2.49 8.65
CA ASN A 78 14.83 3.72 8.29
C ASN A 78 14.66 3.75 6.78
N VAL A 79 13.42 3.54 6.33
CA VAL A 79 13.08 3.56 4.91
C VAL A 79 11.85 4.43 4.74
N SER A 80 11.90 5.35 3.78
CA SER A 80 10.84 6.31 3.54
C SER A 80 10.51 6.40 2.07
N SER A 81 9.22 6.57 1.77
CA SER A 81 8.79 6.96 0.43
C SER A 81 8.95 8.47 0.24
N TYR A 82 8.76 8.91 -0.99
CA TYR A 82 8.50 10.31 -1.31
C TYR A 82 7.27 10.81 -0.53
N LYS A 83 7.26 12.10 -0.23
CA LYS A 83 6.16 12.75 0.49
C LYS A 83 4.90 12.75 -0.37
N VAL A 84 3.81 12.26 0.18
CA VAL A 84 2.51 12.27 -0.50
C VAL A 84 1.74 13.52 -0.10
N PRO A 85 1.35 14.39 -1.04
CA PRO A 85 0.47 15.52 -0.72
C PRO A 85 -0.91 14.98 -0.32
N VAL A 86 -1.42 15.44 0.81
CA VAL A 86 -2.73 15.06 1.35
C VAL A 86 -3.55 16.30 1.66
N SER A 87 -4.86 16.24 1.45
CA SER A 87 -5.78 17.24 1.98
C SER A 87 -6.04 16.99 3.46
N ALA A 88 -6.10 18.06 4.25
CA ALA A 88 -6.53 18.01 5.64
C ALA A 88 -7.94 17.39 5.78
N GLU A 89 -8.20 16.79 6.93
CA GLU A 89 -9.52 16.22 7.32
C GLU A 89 -10.05 15.10 6.42
N LYS A 90 -9.27 14.62 5.46
CA LYS A 90 -9.61 13.43 4.67
C LYS A 90 -9.03 12.18 5.30
N PRO A 91 -9.79 11.06 5.36
CA PRO A 91 -9.25 9.78 5.77
C PRO A 91 -8.36 9.19 4.68
N TYR A 92 -7.26 8.58 5.08
CA TYR A 92 -6.37 7.83 4.20
C TYR A 92 -6.08 6.47 4.83
N THR A 93 -5.86 5.47 3.98
CA THR A 93 -5.44 4.14 4.41
C THR A 93 -4.04 3.86 3.91
N ILE A 94 -3.18 3.38 4.81
CA ILE A 94 -1.89 2.82 4.46
C ILE A 94 -1.90 1.32 4.75
N GLY A 95 -1.22 0.55 3.91
CA GLY A 95 -1.01 -0.87 4.15
C GLY A 95 0.18 -1.36 3.35
N ALA A 96 0.77 -2.44 3.82
CA ALA A 96 1.85 -3.12 3.13
C ALA A 96 1.78 -4.61 3.41
N TRP A 97 2.38 -5.39 2.53
CA TRP A 97 2.59 -6.81 2.76
C TRP A 97 3.94 -7.05 3.42
N SER A 98 3.99 -7.94 4.40
CA SER A 98 5.22 -8.32 5.08
C SER A 98 5.34 -9.84 5.19
N TRP A 99 6.59 -10.30 5.22
CA TRP A 99 6.97 -11.68 5.50
C TRP A 99 7.97 -11.71 6.65
N GLY A 100 7.53 -12.14 7.83
CA GLY A 100 8.36 -12.17 9.03
C GLY A 100 9.10 -13.50 9.19
N VAL A 101 10.41 -13.46 9.38
CA VAL A 101 11.22 -14.64 9.68
C VAL A 101 11.43 -14.81 11.19
N SER A 102 11.93 -13.76 11.86
CA SER A 102 12.20 -13.71 13.30
C SER A 102 12.31 -12.26 13.80
N GLY A 103 12.47 -12.07 15.12
CA GLY A 103 12.69 -10.75 15.75
C GLY A 103 11.40 -10.09 16.27
N SER A 104 11.46 -8.78 16.47
CA SER A 104 10.36 -7.89 16.88
C SER A 104 10.77 -6.42 16.66
N GLY A 105 9.84 -5.47 16.83
CA GLY A 105 10.16 -4.04 16.82
C GLY A 105 10.12 -3.37 15.44
N LEU A 106 9.76 -4.09 14.38
CA LEU A 106 9.54 -3.50 13.07
C LEU A 106 8.11 -2.96 12.95
N GLY A 107 7.96 -1.76 12.38
CA GLY A 107 6.66 -1.15 12.13
C GLY A 107 6.66 -0.24 10.92
N PHE A 108 5.48 -0.02 10.35
CA PHE A 108 5.24 1.07 9.42
C PHE A 108 4.82 2.31 10.18
N TYR A 109 5.26 3.49 9.73
CA TYR A 109 4.95 4.77 10.35
C TYR A 109 4.45 5.75 9.30
N VAL A 110 3.41 6.51 9.63
CA VAL A 110 2.98 7.69 8.89
C VAL A 110 3.51 8.91 9.63
N ARG A 111 4.27 9.76 8.94
CA ARG A 111 4.74 11.03 9.48
C ARG A 111 4.04 12.16 8.74
N CYS A 112 3.20 12.90 9.46
CA CYS A 112 2.53 14.08 8.90
C CYS A 112 3.46 15.28 9.01
N LEU A 113 3.56 16.04 7.93
CA LEU A 113 4.37 17.25 7.84
C LEU A 113 3.47 18.43 7.45
N ASP A 114 3.81 19.63 7.90
CA ASP A 114 3.21 20.86 7.38
C ASP A 114 3.79 21.24 6.01
N ALA A 115 3.29 22.33 5.44
CA ALA A 115 3.73 22.82 4.12
C ALA A 115 5.21 23.23 4.08
N ALA A 116 5.81 23.58 5.22
CA ALA A 116 7.24 23.87 5.35
C ALA A 116 8.09 22.60 5.57
N GLY A 117 7.46 21.42 5.64
CA GLY A 117 8.12 20.15 5.88
C GLY A 117 8.44 19.88 7.35
N LYS A 118 7.93 20.68 8.28
CA LYS A 118 8.07 20.45 9.72
C LYS A 118 7.09 19.37 10.15
N GLY A 119 7.56 18.46 11.01
CA GLY A 119 6.72 17.40 11.58
C GLY A 119 5.57 17.98 12.38
N LEU A 120 4.36 17.54 12.04
CA LEU A 120 3.18 17.80 12.85
C LEU A 120 3.14 16.78 14.00
N PRO A 121 2.82 17.20 15.23
CA PRO A 121 2.58 16.26 16.31
C PRO A 121 1.40 15.37 15.91
N ALA A 122 1.59 14.07 16.07
CA ALA A 122 0.54 13.09 15.89
C ALA A 122 -0.57 13.31 16.93
N PRO A 123 -1.82 13.62 16.56
CA PRO A 123 -2.93 13.44 17.48
C PRO A 123 -3.10 11.93 17.71
N ASN A 124 -2.61 11.46 18.86
CA ASN A 124 -2.71 10.11 19.40
C ASN A 124 -1.80 9.05 18.71
N GLU A 125 -1.42 8.00 19.45
CA GLU A 125 -0.31 7.04 19.17
C GLU A 125 -0.43 6.16 17.89
N HIS A 126 -1.44 6.38 17.04
CA HIS A 126 -1.89 5.40 16.05
C HIS A 126 -1.29 5.51 14.63
N TYR A 127 -0.26 6.32 14.40
CA TYR A 127 0.35 6.43 13.07
C TYR A 127 1.30 5.29 12.74
N HIS A 128 1.35 4.26 13.56
CA HIS A 128 2.21 3.12 13.32
C HIS A 128 1.48 1.79 13.41
N ARG A 129 1.91 0.85 12.58
CA ARG A 129 1.46 -0.53 12.63
C ARG A 129 2.64 -1.44 12.80
N ALA A 130 2.69 -2.13 13.92
CA ALA A 130 3.67 -3.19 14.15
C ALA A 130 3.49 -4.29 13.11
N LEU A 131 4.61 -4.77 12.57
CA LEU A 131 4.62 -5.86 11.62
C LEU A 131 4.85 -7.18 12.32
N SER A 132 4.17 -8.22 11.84
CA SER A 132 4.40 -9.55 12.36
C SER A 132 5.79 -10.04 11.95
N SER A 133 6.65 -10.23 12.94
CA SER A 133 8.05 -10.62 12.74
C SER A 133 8.27 -12.13 12.64
N ARG A 134 7.27 -12.97 12.97
CA ARG A 134 7.43 -14.44 13.03
C ARG A 134 6.45 -15.21 12.14
N LYS A 135 5.89 -14.55 11.12
CA LYS A 135 4.96 -15.18 10.18
C LYS A 135 5.67 -15.43 8.85
N ARG A 136 6.07 -16.68 8.63
CA ARG A 136 6.63 -17.17 7.37
C ARG A 136 5.55 -17.37 6.31
N ARG A 137 4.73 -16.34 6.13
CA ARG A 137 3.68 -16.19 5.13
C ARG A 137 3.37 -14.71 4.97
N TRP A 138 2.88 -14.33 3.80
CA TRP A 138 2.48 -12.94 3.57
C TRP A 138 1.31 -12.51 4.45
N THR A 139 1.47 -11.37 5.10
CA THR A 139 0.43 -10.73 5.91
C THR A 139 0.31 -9.25 5.59
N ARG A 140 -0.90 -8.71 5.75
CA ARG A 140 -1.23 -7.30 5.54
C ARG A 140 -1.68 -6.63 6.83
#